data_AF-A0A7S0EXS5-F1
#
_entry.id   AF-A0A7S0EXS5-F1
#
_cell.length_a   1.000
_cell.length_b   1.000
_cell.length_c   1.000
_cell.angle_alpha   90.00
_cell.angle_beta   90.00
_cell.angle_gamma   90.00
#
_symmetry.space_group_name_H-M   'P 1'
#
loop_
_entity.id
_entity.type
_entity.pdbx_description
1 polymer ?
#
loop_
_entity_poly.entity_id
_entity_poly.type
_entity_poly.pdbx_seq_one_letter_code
_entity_poly.pdbx_strand_id
1 'polypeptide(L)'
;YTVLALEVVPQTALITVLSAVAGFLVWWSQLSAINVREASDAHKEAHKGEDHQGADGSTDSNSALIALVGWSLIVHALGLRHTTRRRNGLMRHAQHRQRSTVCATNIMEEVEACKKLLENIFPPQVLSELQLNLRLGASERAAVVAQEFQGCTFLFAKLVGLRDLVESADPRWLLELLQTTFDRFDTLAETFSVQRVRKTVNESYMVAAGLPDPTLLRSPVDRALATAGFGLALCGVMDVLNAQMAQRMGGGKGGKRRG
;
A
#
# COMPACT_ATOMS: atom_id res chain seq x y z
N TYR A 1 -12.56 -0.25 28.36
CA TYR A 1 -13.93 -0.79 28.40
C TYR A 1 -13.84 -2.29 28.52
N THR A 2 -14.37 -2.81 29.62
CA THR A 2 -14.29 -4.19 30.11
C THR A 2 -15.05 -5.15 29.20
N VAL A 3 -14.36 -6.16 28.67
CA VAL A 3 -14.95 -7.21 27.85
C VAL A 3 -15.41 -8.33 28.79
N LEU A 4 -16.72 -8.44 28.98
CA LEU A 4 -17.39 -9.58 29.60
C LEU A 4 -17.17 -10.81 28.70
N ALA A 5 -16.31 -11.72 29.16
CA ALA A 5 -16.18 -13.05 28.59
C ALA A 5 -17.43 -13.86 28.95
N LEU A 6 -18.43 -13.85 28.07
CA LEU A 6 -19.51 -14.83 28.08
C LEU A 6 -18.97 -16.09 27.41
N GLU A 7 -18.47 -17.04 28.20
CA GLU A 7 -18.18 -18.39 27.72
C GLU A 7 -19.50 -19.06 27.32
N VAL A 8 -19.87 -18.90 26.05
CA VAL A 8 -20.94 -19.66 25.43
C VAL A 8 -20.41 -21.08 25.27
N VAL A 9 -20.72 -21.93 26.24
CA VAL A 9 -20.52 -23.39 26.14
C VAL A 9 -21.16 -23.85 24.83
N PRO A 10 -20.38 -24.45 23.91
CA PRO A 10 -20.85 -24.69 22.55
C PRO A 10 -21.94 -25.75 22.60
N GLN A 11 -23.13 -25.42 22.09
CA GLN A 11 -24.31 -26.32 22.02
C GLN A 11 -24.01 -27.67 21.33
N THR A 12 -22.87 -27.79 20.63
CA THR A 12 -22.36 -29.02 20.03
C THR A 12 -21.92 -30.06 21.06
N ALA A 13 -21.42 -29.66 22.22
CA ALA A 13 -21.09 -30.57 23.32
C ALA A 13 -22.36 -31.21 23.91
N LEU A 14 -23.45 -30.44 23.92
CA LEU A 14 -24.75 -30.88 24.44
C LEU A 14 -25.36 -31.95 23.52
N ILE A 15 -25.26 -31.76 22.21
CA ILE A 15 -25.79 -32.72 21.21
C ILE A 15 -24.98 -34.02 21.20
N THR A 16 -23.65 -33.96 21.30
CA THR A 16 -22.81 -35.17 21.37
C THR A 16 -23.07 -35.97 22.64
N VAL A 17 -23.16 -35.29 23.79
CA VAL A 17 -23.51 -35.93 25.07
C VAL A 17 -24.90 -36.57 25.00
N LEU A 18 -25.90 -35.87 24.46
CA LEU A 18 -27.26 -36.43 24.31
C LEU A 18 -27.29 -37.66 23.38
N SER A 19 -26.52 -37.66 22.29
CA SER A 19 -26.43 -38.83 21.41
C SER A 19 -25.73 -40.02 22.07
N ALA A 20 -24.72 -39.77 22.91
CA ALA A 20 -24.02 -40.80 23.66
C ALA A 20 -24.91 -41.40 24.76
N VAL A 21 -25.68 -40.57 25.47
CA VAL A 21 -26.66 -41.00 26.48
C VAL A 21 -27.78 -41.82 25.84
N ALA A 22 -28.30 -41.39 24.68
CA ALA A 22 -29.30 -42.16 23.94
C ALA A 22 -28.75 -43.52 23.48
N GLY A 23 -27.51 -43.57 22.99
CA GLY A 23 -26.83 -44.83 22.66
C GLY A 23 -26.65 -45.75 23.87
N PHE A 24 -26.28 -45.18 25.02
CA PHE A 24 -26.11 -45.93 26.28
C PHE A 24 -27.44 -46.52 26.78
N LEU A 25 -28.55 -45.78 26.70
CA LEU A 25 -29.87 -46.25 27.10
C LEU A 25 -30.37 -47.41 26.23
N VAL A 26 -30.12 -47.36 24.92
CA VAL A 26 -30.46 -48.45 23.99
C VAL A 26 -29.60 -49.68 24.28
N TRP A 27 -28.31 -49.51 24.54
CA TRP A 27 -27.41 -50.59 24.94
C TRP A 27 -27.84 -51.23 26.27
N TRP A 28 -28.20 -50.41 27.27
CA TRP A 28 -28.69 -50.86 28.57
C TRP A 28 -30.00 -51.65 28.45
N SER A 29 -30.92 -51.20 27.58
CA SER A 29 -32.17 -51.91 27.29
C SER A 29 -31.90 -53.29 26.68
N GLN A 30 -30.97 -53.42 25.74
CA GLN A 30 -30.61 -54.71 25.16
C GLN A 30 -29.88 -55.63 26.14
N LEU A 31 -28.99 -55.10 26.97
CA LEU A 31 -28.29 -55.88 28.00
C LEU A 31 -29.28 -56.48 29.02
N SER A 32 -30.30 -55.72 29.40
CA SER A 32 -31.35 -56.20 30.31
C SER A 32 -32.19 -57.33 29.70
N ALA A 33 -32.43 -57.30 28.38
CA ALA A 33 -33.19 -58.35 27.68
C ALA A 33 -32.42 -59.67 27.57
N ILE A 34 -31.09 -59.62 27.48
CA ILE A 34 -30.22 -60.81 27.44
C ILE A 34 -30.17 -61.47 28.82
N ASN A 35 -29.99 -60.68 29.88
CA ASN A 35 -29.90 -61.19 31.25
C ASN A 35 -31.23 -61.85 31.72
N VAL A 36 -32.38 -61.33 31.25
CA VAL A 36 -33.70 -61.93 31.52
C VAL A 36 -33.93 -63.23 30.74
N ARG A 37 -33.34 -63.37 29.55
CA ARG A 37 -33.36 -64.62 28.77
C ARG A 37 -32.50 -65.70 29.43
N GLU A 38 -31.29 -65.37 29.87
CA GLU A 38 -30.43 -66.28 30.63
C GLU A 38 -31.12 -66.77 31.93
N ALA A 39 -31.80 -65.87 32.63
CA ALA A 39 -32.59 -66.24 33.82
C ALA A 39 -33.82 -67.11 33.49
N SER A 40 -34.43 -66.92 32.31
CA SER A 40 -35.55 -67.74 31.84
C SER A 40 -35.10 -69.11 31.34
N ASP A 41 -33.90 -69.21 30.78
CA ASP A 41 -33.34 -70.45 30.24
C ASP A 41 -32.77 -71.33 31.37
N ALA A 42 -32.16 -70.71 32.39
CA ALA A 42 -31.78 -71.39 33.64
C ALA A 42 -32.99 -71.98 34.40
N HIS A 43 -34.19 -71.44 34.20
CA HIS A 43 -35.43 -71.98 34.79
C HIS A 43 -36.08 -73.08 33.93
N LYS A 44 -35.72 -73.19 32.64
CA LYS A 44 -36.19 -74.23 31.71
C LYS A 44 -35.31 -75.49 31.72
N GLU A 45 -34.03 -75.37 32.05
CA GLU A 45 -33.13 -76.54 32.18
C GLU A 45 -33.46 -77.46 33.37
N ALA A 46 -34.32 -77.04 34.29
CA ALA A 46 -34.84 -77.89 35.37
C ALA A 46 -35.99 -78.83 34.95
N HIS A 47 -36.55 -78.71 33.74
CA HIS A 47 -37.61 -79.57 33.22
C HIS A 47 -37.29 -80.14 31.83
N LYS A 48 -36.64 -81.31 31.83
CA LYS A 48 -36.81 -82.49 30.97
C LYS A 48 -37.05 -82.29 29.45
N GLY A 49 -36.10 -82.82 28.66
CA GLY A 49 -36.34 -83.89 27.67
C GLY A 49 -36.95 -83.56 26.31
N GLU A 50 -36.29 -84.12 25.28
CA GLU A 50 -36.70 -84.38 23.89
C GLU A 50 -36.53 -83.27 22.82
N ASP A 51 -35.63 -83.63 21.90
CA ASP A 51 -35.30 -83.18 20.56
C ASP A 51 -36.25 -82.19 19.85
N HIS A 52 -35.68 -81.06 19.39
CA HIS A 52 -35.84 -80.62 18.00
C HIS A 52 -34.66 -79.76 17.52
N GLN A 53 -34.36 -79.98 16.25
CA GLN A 53 -33.31 -79.43 15.41
C GLN A 53 -33.57 -77.93 15.11
N GLY A 54 -32.54 -77.09 15.18
CA GLY A 54 -32.66 -75.67 14.82
C GLY A 54 -31.34 -74.94 14.96
N ALA A 55 -30.54 -74.99 13.89
CA ALA A 55 -29.36 -74.15 13.72
C ALA A 55 -29.76 -72.69 13.44
N ASP A 56 -28.82 -71.80 13.74
CA ASP A 56 -28.67 -70.42 13.27
C ASP A 56 -29.31 -69.31 14.13
N GLY A 57 -28.52 -68.81 15.10
CA GLY A 57 -28.89 -67.66 15.95
C GLY A 57 -27.73 -66.71 16.27
N SER A 58 -26.54 -66.93 15.70
CA SER A 58 -25.33 -66.12 15.98
C SER A 58 -24.97 -65.15 14.83
N THR A 59 -25.59 -65.31 13.66
CA THR A 59 -25.35 -64.52 12.44
C THR A 59 -26.15 -63.20 12.39
N ASP A 60 -27.32 -63.14 13.02
CA ASP A 60 -28.20 -61.94 13.02
C ASP A 60 -27.75 -60.82 13.99
N SER A 61 -27.12 -61.17 15.10
CA SER A 61 -26.65 -60.18 16.09
C SER A 61 -25.45 -59.38 15.58
N ASN A 62 -24.54 -60.04 14.86
CA ASN A 62 -23.34 -59.41 14.30
C ASN A 62 -23.67 -58.51 13.10
N SER A 63 -24.64 -58.88 12.27
CA SER A 63 -25.09 -58.07 11.14
C SER A 63 -25.81 -56.79 11.59
N ALA A 64 -26.62 -56.86 12.65
CA ALA A 64 -27.27 -55.70 13.25
C ALA A 64 -26.28 -54.72 13.90
N LEU A 65 -25.25 -55.22 14.58
CA LEU A 65 -24.20 -54.39 15.18
C LEU A 65 -23.37 -53.65 14.11
N ILE A 66 -23.00 -54.34 13.03
CA ILE A 66 -22.26 -53.73 11.90
C ILE A 66 -23.10 -52.62 11.26
N ALA A 67 -24.41 -52.82 11.09
CA ALA A 67 -25.30 -51.81 10.54
C ALA A 67 -25.40 -50.56 11.43
N LEU A 68 -25.55 -50.71 12.75
CA LEU A 68 -25.63 -49.58 13.68
C LEU A 68 -24.34 -48.74 13.73
N VAL A 69 -23.18 -49.40 13.74
CA VAL A 69 -21.88 -48.73 13.67
C VAL A 69 -21.74 -47.97 12.34
N GLY A 70 -22.18 -48.59 11.23
CA GLY A 70 -22.23 -47.97 9.92
C GLY A 70 -23.11 -46.70 9.89
N TRP A 71 -24.33 -46.76 10.41
CA TRP A 71 -25.24 -45.61 10.48
C TRP A 71 -24.68 -44.48 11.36
N SER A 72 -24.06 -44.81 12.50
CA SER A 72 -23.40 -43.84 13.38
C SER A 72 -22.27 -43.12 12.66
N LEU A 73 -21.40 -43.85 11.96
CA LEU A 73 -20.30 -43.28 11.16
C LEU A 73 -20.82 -42.39 10.02
N ILE A 74 -21.91 -42.78 9.35
CA ILE A 74 -22.52 -42.00 8.28
C ILE A 74 -23.07 -40.66 8.81
N VAL A 75 -23.80 -40.69 9.94
CA VAL A 75 -24.32 -39.47 10.58
C VAL A 75 -23.18 -38.57 11.04
N HIS A 76 -22.13 -39.14 11.63
CA HIS A 76 -20.95 -38.38 12.06
C HIS A 76 -20.22 -37.74 10.86
N ALA A 77 -20.06 -38.49 9.77
CA ALA A 77 -19.44 -38.00 8.54
C ALA A 77 -20.27 -36.89 7.85
N LEU A 78 -21.61 -37.01 7.86
CA LEU A 78 -22.51 -35.98 7.37
C LEU A 78 -22.47 -34.71 8.23
N GLY A 79 -22.42 -34.86 9.56
CA GLY A 79 -22.25 -33.75 10.51
C GLY A 79 -20.91 -33.01 10.30
N LEU A 80 -19.81 -33.75 10.12
CA LEU A 80 -18.51 -33.20 9.78
C LEU A 80 -18.52 -32.51 8.41
N ARG A 81 -19.18 -33.09 7.40
CA ARG A 81 -19.33 -32.45 6.08
C ARG A 81 -20.13 -31.16 6.15
N HIS A 82 -21.23 -31.13 6.89
CA HIS A 82 -22.06 -29.94 7.03
C HIS A 82 -21.29 -28.80 7.71
N THR A 83 -20.60 -29.09 8.81
CA THR A 83 -19.79 -28.10 9.55
C THR A 83 -18.62 -27.58 8.70
N THR A 84 -17.92 -28.48 8.00
CA THR A 84 -16.80 -28.11 7.12
C THR A 84 -17.28 -27.25 5.95
N ARG A 85 -18.42 -27.56 5.33
CA ARG A 85 -19.00 -26.74 4.24
C ARG A 85 -19.34 -25.33 4.70
N ARG A 86 -19.97 -25.18 5.87
CA ARG A 86 -20.35 -23.87 6.41
C ARG A 86 -19.12 -23.02 6.77
N ARG A 87 -18.08 -23.65 7.33
CA ARG A 87 -16.81 -23.00 7.64
C ARG A 87 -16.08 -22.50 6.38
N ASN A 88 -16.05 -23.31 5.33
CA ASN A 88 -15.40 -22.95 4.07
C ASN A 88 -16.10 -21.78 3.37
N GLY A 89 -17.42 -21.65 3.48
CA GLY A 89 -18.16 -20.49 2.99
C GLY A 89 -17.81 -19.20 3.73
N LEU A 90 -17.74 -19.26 5.06
CA LEU A 90 -17.40 -18.09 5.88
C LEU A 90 -15.96 -17.61 5.64
N MET A 91 -15.01 -18.54 5.53
CA MET A 91 -13.61 -18.21 5.23
C MET A 91 -13.48 -17.48 3.89
N ARG A 92 -14.24 -17.87 2.85
CA ARG A 92 -14.21 -17.19 1.55
C ARG A 92 -14.65 -15.73 1.66
N HIS A 93 -15.68 -15.43 2.45
CA HIS A 93 -16.12 -14.05 2.68
C HIS A 93 -15.13 -13.25 3.53
N ALA A 94 -14.55 -13.86 4.56
CA ALA A 94 -13.50 -13.23 5.37
C ALA A 94 -12.26 -12.91 4.52
N GLN A 95 -11.84 -13.83 3.66
CA GLN A 95 -10.71 -13.67 2.77
C GLN A 95 -10.97 -12.62 1.68
N HIS A 96 -12.19 -12.54 1.14
CA HIS A 96 -12.57 -11.47 0.23
C HIS A 96 -12.53 -10.09 0.90
N ARG A 97 -13.01 -9.96 2.14
CA ARG A 97 -12.90 -8.70 2.89
C ARG A 97 -11.44 -8.31 3.12
N GLN A 98 -10.60 -9.26 3.55
CA GLN A 98 -9.18 -9.02 3.77
C GLN A 98 -8.43 -8.64 2.48
N ARG A 99 -8.74 -9.30 1.36
CA ARG A 99 -8.16 -8.92 0.06
C ARG A 99 -8.61 -7.54 -0.38
N SER A 100 -9.87 -7.17 -0.12
CA SER A 100 -10.39 -5.85 -0.48
C SER A 100 -9.72 -4.75 0.33
N THR A 101 -9.49 -4.96 1.64
CA THR A 101 -8.78 -3.99 2.47
C THR A 101 -7.32 -3.87 2.07
N VAL A 102 -6.62 -4.98 1.84
CA VAL A 102 -5.20 -4.95 1.42
C VAL A 102 -5.03 -4.33 0.02
N CYS A 103 -5.95 -4.63 -0.91
CA CYS A 103 -5.95 -3.99 -2.22
C CYS A 103 -6.19 -2.48 -2.10
N ALA A 104 -7.18 -2.07 -1.28
CA ALA A 104 -7.46 -0.65 -1.04
C ALA A 104 -6.26 0.07 -0.43
N THR A 105 -5.55 -0.53 0.53
CA THR A 105 -4.35 0.09 1.11
C THR A 105 -3.23 0.23 0.09
N ASN A 106 -2.96 -0.80 -0.72
CA ASN A 106 -1.93 -0.74 -1.76
C ASN A 106 -2.24 0.34 -2.79
N ILE A 107 -3.50 0.44 -3.24
CA ILE A 107 -3.94 1.49 -4.17
C ILE A 107 -3.74 2.87 -3.53
N MET A 108 -4.08 3.04 -2.25
CA MET A 108 -3.89 4.33 -1.56
C MET A 108 -2.42 4.71 -1.45
N GLU A 109 -1.52 3.76 -1.18
CA GLU A 109 -0.08 3.99 -1.13
C GLU A 109 0.48 4.39 -2.51
N GLU A 110 0.07 3.70 -3.58
CA GLU A 110 0.47 4.03 -4.96
C GLU A 110 -0.06 5.40 -5.39
N VAL A 111 -1.30 5.74 -5.04
CA VAL A 111 -1.89 7.05 -5.31
C VAL A 111 -1.14 8.15 -4.57
N GLU A 112 -0.80 7.94 -3.29
CA GLU A 112 -0.04 8.91 -2.50
C GLU A 112 1.37 9.11 -3.05
N ALA A 113 2.03 8.04 -3.48
CA ALA A 113 3.34 8.10 -4.13
C ALA A 113 3.27 8.88 -5.45
N CYS A 114 2.27 8.59 -6.30
CA CYS A 114 2.04 9.33 -7.54
C CYS A 114 1.74 10.80 -7.28
N LYS A 115 0.94 11.12 -6.26
CA LYS A 115 0.59 12.49 -5.90
C LYS A 115 1.83 13.30 -5.51
N LYS A 116 2.71 12.74 -4.67
CA LYS A 116 3.99 13.37 -4.29
C LYS A 116 4.89 13.62 -5.50
N LEU A 117 4.95 12.68 -6.44
CA LEU A 117 5.70 12.87 -7.68
C LEU A 117 5.11 14.02 -8.51
N LEU A 118 3.78 14.10 -8.60
CA LEU A 118 3.07 15.14 -9.33
C LEU A 118 3.37 16.54 -8.74
N GLU A 119 3.37 16.66 -7.41
CA GLU A 119 3.73 17.88 -6.66
C GLU A 119 5.18 18.32 -6.88
N ASN A 120 6.09 17.38 -7.14
CA ASN A 120 7.49 17.72 -7.44
C ASN A 120 7.69 18.27 -8.87
N ILE A 121 6.85 17.83 -9.80
CA ILE A 121 6.93 18.18 -11.23
C ILE A 121 6.17 19.48 -11.51
N PHE A 122 4.96 19.63 -10.97
CA PHE A 122 4.08 20.75 -11.26
C PHE A 122 3.94 21.72 -10.08
N PRO A 123 3.81 23.03 -10.35
CA PRO A 123 3.44 24.00 -9.32
C PRO A 123 2.06 23.66 -8.71
N PRO A 124 1.84 23.97 -7.42
CA PRO A 124 0.59 23.65 -6.73
C PRO A 124 -0.63 24.31 -7.37
N GLN A 125 -0.47 25.51 -7.95
CA GLN A 125 -1.58 26.21 -8.63
C GLN A 125 -2.08 25.42 -9.84
N VAL A 126 -1.15 24.91 -10.66
CA VAL A 126 -1.47 24.16 -11.89
C VAL A 126 -2.11 22.82 -11.54
N LEU A 127 -1.62 22.13 -10.50
CA LEU A 127 -2.19 20.85 -10.04
C LEU A 127 -3.63 20.96 -9.57
N SER A 128 -3.92 22.01 -8.80
CA SER A 128 -5.26 22.26 -8.27
C SER A 128 -6.26 22.48 -9.41
N GLU A 129 -5.86 23.25 -10.42
CA GLU A 129 -6.68 23.55 -11.60
C GLU A 129 -6.86 22.32 -12.49
N LEU A 130 -5.79 21.55 -12.73
CA LEU A 130 -5.85 20.28 -13.48
C LEU A 130 -6.79 19.27 -12.81
N GLN A 131 -6.67 19.07 -11.49
CA GLN A 131 -7.52 18.15 -10.74
C GLN A 131 -8.99 18.56 -10.79
N LEU A 132 -9.28 19.86 -10.69
CA LEU A 132 -10.63 20.38 -10.79
C LEU A 132 -11.21 20.13 -12.20
N ASN A 133 -10.45 20.46 -13.25
CA ASN A 133 -10.89 20.28 -14.63
C ASN A 133 -11.15 18.81 -14.97
N LEU A 134 -10.27 17.89 -14.53
CA LEU A 134 -10.45 16.45 -14.71
C LEU A 134 -11.68 15.92 -13.95
N ARG A 135 -11.95 16.42 -12.73
CA ARG A 135 -13.15 16.06 -11.96
C ARG A 135 -14.45 16.52 -12.61
N LEU A 136 -14.42 17.65 -13.30
CA LEU A 136 -15.58 18.22 -14.01
C LEU A 136 -15.83 17.54 -15.37
N GLY A 137 -15.08 16.50 -15.72
CA GLY A 137 -15.27 15.74 -16.96
C GLY A 137 -14.69 16.43 -18.19
N ALA A 138 -13.77 17.39 -18.02
CA ALA A 138 -13.05 17.97 -19.13
C ALA A 138 -12.28 16.87 -19.88
N SER A 139 -12.43 16.83 -21.21
CA SER A 139 -11.61 15.96 -22.06
C SER A 139 -10.12 16.22 -21.81
N GLU A 140 -9.26 15.22 -21.98
CA GLU A 140 -7.80 15.34 -21.82
C GLU A 140 -7.21 16.55 -22.57
N ARG A 141 -7.82 16.96 -23.69
CA ARG A 141 -7.43 18.15 -24.47
C ARG A 141 -7.90 19.48 -23.88
N ALA A 142 -8.98 19.48 -23.09
CA ALA A 142 -9.49 20.65 -22.38
C ALA A 142 -8.77 20.88 -21.03
N ALA A 143 -7.92 19.95 -20.60
CA ALA A 143 -7.07 20.09 -19.42
C ALA A 143 -5.82 20.97 -19.65
N VAL A 144 -5.75 21.72 -20.76
CA VAL A 144 -4.68 22.70 -20.98
C VAL A 144 -4.97 23.94 -20.12
N VAL A 145 -4.27 24.03 -18.99
CA VAL A 145 -4.28 25.21 -18.12
C VAL A 145 -3.40 26.29 -18.75
N ALA A 146 -4.02 27.29 -19.35
CA ALA A 146 -3.35 28.46 -19.90
C ALA A 146 -3.88 29.72 -19.22
N GLN A 147 -2.98 30.44 -18.55
CA GLN A 147 -3.29 31.71 -17.90
C GLN A 147 -2.54 32.83 -18.61
N GLU A 148 -3.26 33.92 -18.88
CA GLU A 148 -2.67 35.15 -19.42
C GLU A 148 -2.20 36.03 -18.25
N PHE A 149 -0.94 36.47 -18.31
CA PHE A 149 -0.39 37.40 -17.35
C PHE A 149 0.07 38.68 -18.07
N GLN A 150 -0.39 39.83 -17.59
CA GLN A 150 -0.01 41.12 -18.15
C GLN A 150 1.04 41.84 -17.30
N GLY A 151 1.96 42.54 -17.98
CA GLY A 151 3.02 43.31 -17.34
C GLY A 151 4.10 42.47 -16.66
N CYS A 152 4.36 41.24 -17.11
CA CYS A 152 5.47 40.42 -16.60
C CYS A 152 6.79 40.82 -17.25
N THR A 153 7.88 40.68 -16.52
CA THR A 153 9.25 40.90 -17.03
C THR A 153 10.05 39.63 -16.90
N PHE A 154 10.82 39.27 -17.93
CA PHE A 154 11.68 38.08 -17.93
C PHE A 154 13.15 38.48 -18.03
N LEU A 155 14.02 37.71 -17.38
CA LEU A 155 15.46 37.80 -17.55
C LEU A 155 16.03 36.43 -17.86
N PHE A 156 16.92 36.42 -18.86
CA PHE A 156 17.67 35.25 -19.28
C PHE A 156 19.15 35.53 -19.05
N ALA A 157 19.80 34.70 -18.25
CA ALA A 157 21.24 34.77 -18.00
C ALA A 157 21.89 33.45 -18.46
N LYS A 158 22.84 33.53 -19.39
CA LYS A 158 23.60 32.35 -19.84
C LYS A 158 24.99 32.38 -19.24
N LEU A 159 25.44 31.24 -18.70
CA LEU A 159 26.83 31.06 -18.30
C LEU A 159 27.71 30.86 -19.54
N VAL A 160 28.65 31.78 -19.76
CA VAL A 160 29.60 31.74 -20.89
C VAL A 160 30.88 31.02 -20.44
N GLY A 161 31.47 30.21 -21.32
CA GLY A 161 32.72 29.47 -21.04
C GLY A 161 32.54 28.14 -20.30
N LEU A 162 31.31 27.73 -20.00
CA LEU A 162 31.05 26.47 -19.30
C LEU A 162 31.51 25.24 -20.11
N ARG A 163 31.38 25.27 -21.44
CA ARG A 163 31.80 24.17 -22.32
C ARG A 163 33.28 23.84 -22.16
N ASP A 164 34.13 24.86 -22.25
CA ASP A 164 35.59 24.69 -22.12
C ASP A 164 35.97 24.22 -20.71
N LEU A 165 35.20 24.63 -19.70
CA LEU A 165 35.36 24.19 -18.32
C LEU A 165 34.98 22.72 -18.14
N VAL A 166 33.90 22.25 -18.79
CA VAL A 166 33.49 20.84 -18.77
C VAL A 166 34.56 19.94 -19.36
N GLU A 167 35.26 20.39 -20.41
CA GLU A 167 36.32 19.61 -21.06
C GLU A 167 37.62 19.52 -20.25
N SER A 168 37.91 20.52 -19.42
CA SER A 168 39.22 20.68 -18.76
C SER A 168 39.21 20.49 -17.24
N ALA A 169 38.05 20.58 -16.59
CA ALA A 169 37.95 20.59 -15.13
C ALA A 169 37.57 19.23 -14.53
N ASP A 170 37.89 19.07 -13.24
CA ASP A 170 37.44 17.90 -12.48
C ASP A 170 35.90 17.91 -12.36
N PRO A 171 35.20 16.79 -12.69
CA PRO A 171 33.74 16.74 -12.67
C PRO A 171 33.11 17.04 -11.32
N ARG A 172 33.75 16.66 -10.21
CA ARG A 172 33.21 16.93 -8.86
C ARG A 172 33.29 18.41 -8.55
N TRP A 173 34.45 19.00 -8.82
CA TRP A 173 34.63 20.44 -8.63
C TRP A 173 33.69 21.28 -9.50
N LEU A 174 33.50 20.89 -10.76
CA LEU A 174 32.57 21.58 -11.66
C LEU A 174 31.13 21.55 -11.11
N LEU A 175 30.70 20.39 -10.59
CA LEU A 175 29.38 20.24 -9.99
C LEU A 175 29.23 21.14 -8.75
N GLU A 176 30.23 21.15 -7.86
CA GLU A 176 30.25 22.02 -6.67
C GLU A 176 30.19 23.51 -7.04
N LEU A 177 30.92 23.91 -8.08
CA LEU A 177 30.91 25.28 -8.60
C LEU A 177 29.52 25.66 -9.13
N LEU A 178 28.92 24.80 -9.95
CA LEU A 178 27.59 25.04 -10.51
C LEU A 178 26.54 25.11 -9.40
N GLN A 179 26.58 24.18 -8.44
CA GLN A 179 25.68 24.18 -7.30
C GLN A 179 25.80 25.47 -6.50
N THR A 180 27.02 25.88 -6.14
CA THR A 180 27.27 27.13 -5.40
C THR A 180 26.78 28.36 -6.18
N THR A 181 26.94 28.36 -7.50
CA THR A 181 26.50 29.46 -8.37
C THR A 181 24.97 29.57 -8.35
N PHE A 182 24.26 28.46 -8.56
CA PHE A 182 22.80 28.45 -8.57
C PHE A 182 22.20 28.71 -7.19
N ASP A 183 22.81 28.23 -6.11
CA ASP A 183 22.34 28.51 -4.75
C ASP A 183 22.39 30.02 -4.44
N ARG A 184 23.45 30.71 -4.88
CA ARG A 184 23.56 32.17 -4.75
C ARG A 184 22.54 32.90 -5.60
N PHE A 185 22.28 32.43 -6.82
CA PHE A 185 21.26 33.01 -7.69
C PHE A 185 19.86 32.85 -7.13
N ASP A 186 19.53 31.66 -6.60
CA ASP A 186 18.25 31.38 -5.97
C ASP A 186 18.04 32.27 -4.72
N THR A 187 19.08 32.48 -3.91
CA THR A 187 19.03 33.42 -2.76
C THR A 187 18.75 34.86 -3.20
N LEU A 188 19.38 35.31 -4.29
CA LEU A 188 19.11 36.63 -4.85
C LEU A 188 17.69 36.72 -5.41
N ALA A 189 17.19 35.66 -6.06
CA ALA A 189 15.87 35.65 -6.64
C ALA A 189 14.78 35.90 -5.57
N GLU A 190 14.92 35.27 -4.40
CA GLU A 190 14.07 35.52 -3.23
C GLU A 190 14.14 36.98 -2.76
N THR A 191 15.35 37.55 -2.70
CA THR A 191 15.58 38.94 -2.25
C THR A 191 14.90 39.96 -3.17
N PHE A 192 14.97 39.74 -4.48
CA PHE A 192 14.36 40.62 -5.49
C PHE A 192 12.89 40.28 -5.78
N SER A 193 12.29 39.31 -5.07
CA SER A 193 10.91 38.85 -5.31
C SER A 193 10.65 38.42 -6.76
N VAL A 194 11.67 37.87 -7.42
CA VAL A 194 11.58 37.31 -8.77
C VAL A 194 11.55 35.79 -8.69
N GLN A 195 10.82 35.15 -9.59
CA GLN A 195 10.66 33.69 -9.55
C GLN A 195 11.45 33.02 -10.67
N ARG A 196 12.17 31.96 -10.32
CA ARG A 196 12.80 31.09 -11.31
C ARG A 196 11.73 30.41 -12.17
N VAL A 197 11.88 30.50 -13.49
CA VAL A 197 10.96 29.85 -14.43
C VAL A 197 11.51 28.46 -14.72
N ARG A 198 10.81 27.44 -14.23
CA ARG A 198 11.12 26.05 -14.59
C ARG A 198 10.75 25.80 -16.06
N LYS A 199 11.72 25.96 -16.96
CA LYS A 199 11.70 25.43 -18.33
C LYS A 199 13.09 24.89 -18.69
N THR A 200 13.10 23.86 -19.53
CA THR A 200 14.25 23.11 -20.08
C THR A 200 15.13 23.98 -20.99
N VAL A 201 15.64 25.11 -20.51
CA VAL A 201 16.59 25.92 -21.27
C VAL A 201 18.00 25.63 -20.76
N ASN A 202 18.68 24.78 -21.53
CA ASN A 202 20.07 24.38 -21.32
C ASN A 202 20.98 25.60 -21.07
N GLU A 203 21.87 25.46 -20.09
CA GLU A 203 22.94 26.40 -19.73
C GLU A 203 22.50 27.83 -19.33
N SER A 204 21.21 28.11 -19.23
CA SER A 204 20.70 29.44 -18.89
C SER A 204 19.82 29.44 -17.65
N TYR A 205 20.05 30.42 -16.78
CA TYR A 205 19.21 30.74 -15.66
C TYR A 205 18.10 31.72 -16.11
N MET A 206 16.84 31.35 -15.88
CA MET A 206 15.67 32.12 -16.31
C MET A 206 14.83 32.52 -15.09
N VAL A 207 14.52 33.81 -14.99
CA VAL A 207 13.61 34.34 -13.97
C VAL A 207 12.52 35.20 -14.58
N ALA A 208 11.41 35.30 -13.88
CA ALA A 208 10.30 36.16 -14.22
C ALA A 208 9.79 36.91 -12.99
N ALA A 209 9.46 38.20 -13.18
CA ALA A 209 8.77 39.02 -12.21
C ALA A 209 7.27 39.10 -12.56
N GLY A 210 6.43 38.94 -11.53
CA GLY A 210 4.96 38.97 -11.68
C GLY A 210 4.33 37.62 -12.08
N LEU A 211 5.03 36.50 -11.87
CA LEU A 211 4.55 35.13 -12.12
C LEU A 211 4.88 34.23 -10.92
N PRO A 212 4.03 33.24 -10.57
CA PRO A 212 2.61 33.15 -10.92
C PRO A 212 1.75 34.12 -10.11
N ASP A 213 2.32 34.79 -9.10
CA ASP A 213 1.61 35.74 -8.26
C ASP A 213 1.95 37.19 -8.68
N PRO A 214 1.03 37.90 -9.36
CA PRO A 214 1.25 39.29 -9.77
C PRO A 214 1.21 40.27 -8.59
N THR A 215 0.83 39.83 -7.39
CA THR A 215 0.73 40.70 -6.20
C THR A 215 2.07 40.96 -5.53
N LEU A 216 3.07 40.08 -5.74
CA LEU A 216 4.43 40.24 -5.19
C LEU A 216 5.07 41.56 -5.62
N LEU A 217 4.77 42.02 -6.85
CA LEU A 217 5.23 43.29 -7.40
C LEU A 217 4.05 43.97 -8.11
N ARG A 218 3.46 44.97 -7.44
CA ARG A 218 2.19 45.61 -7.86
C ARG A 218 2.28 46.30 -9.21
N SER A 219 3.34 47.06 -9.47
CA SER A 219 3.50 47.82 -10.71
C SER A 219 4.35 47.08 -11.74
N PRO A 220 4.04 47.16 -13.05
CA PRO A 220 4.94 46.67 -14.10
C PRO A 220 6.32 47.35 -14.07
N VAL A 221 6.38 48.60 -13.60
CA VAL A 221 7.65 49.33 -13.43
C VAL A 221 8.50 48.70 -12.32
N ASP A 222 7.89 48.35 -11.18
CA ASP A 222 8.59 47.69 -10.07
C ASP A 222 9.10 46.30 -10.49
N ARG A 223 8.31 45.58 -11.29
CA ARG A 223 8.72 44.30 -11.88
C ARG A 223 9.95 44.43 -12.76
N ALA A 224 9.98 45.44 -13.63
CA ALA A 224 11.14 45.71 -14.47
C ALA A 224 12.36 46.13 -13.65
N LEU A 225 12.18 47.00 -12.65
CA LEU A 225 13.26 47.47 -11.79
C LEU A 225 13.85 46.35 -10.93
N ALA A 226 13.02 45.52 -10.31
CA ALA A 226 13.46 44.35 -9.55
C ALA A 226 14.24 43.38 -10.43
N THR A 227 13.75 43.12 -11.65
CA THR A 227 14.43 42.23 -12.62
C THR A 227 15.77 42.80 -13.08
N ALA A 228 15.84 44.11 -13.35
CA ALA A 228 17.09 44.78 -13.73
C ALA A 228 18.10 44.79 -12.57
N GLY A 229 17.65 45.07 -11.34
CA GLY A 229 18.47 45.00 -10.13
C GLY A 229 18.99 43.59 -9.86
N PHE A 230 18.15 42.58 -10.06
CA PHE A 230 18.56 41.17 -10.00
C PHE A 230 19.64 40.86 -11.04
N GLY A 231 19.48 41.30 -12.29
CA GLY A 231 20.49 41.14 -13.34
C GLY A 231 21.84 41.76 -12.99
N LEU A 232 21.83 42.97 -12.41
CA LEU A 232 23.05 43.61 -11.94
C LEU A 232 23.71 42.83 -10.78
N ALA A 233 22.91 42.31 -9.86
CA ALA A 233 23.39 41.49 -8.75
C ALA A 233 24.01 40.17 -9.24
N LEU A 234 23.45 39.54 -10.29
CA LEU A 234 24.04 38.36 -10.92
C LEU A 234 25.45 38.63 -11.45
N CYS A 235 25.67 39.78 -12.11
CA CYS A 235 27.00 40.18 -12.57
C CYS A 235 27.98 40.28 -11.40
N GLY A 236 27.58 40.93 -10.30
CA GLY A 236 28.41 41.03 -9.10
C GLY A 236 28.76 39.67 -8.48
N VAL A 237 27.82 38.73 -8.43
CA VAL A 237 28.10 37.37 -7.96
C VAL A 237 29.11 36.66 -8.87
N MET A 238 28.95 36.82 -10.19
CA MET A 238 29.87 36.23 -11.16
C MET A 238 31.26 36.83 -11.08
N ASP A 239 31.42 38.12 -10.81
CA ASP A 239 32.73 38.75 -10.61
C ASP A 239 33.47 38.13 -9.42
N VAL A 240 32.77 37.90 -8.31
CA VAL A 240 33.35 37.23 -7.13
C VAL A 240 33.72 35.78 -7.45
N LEU A 241 32.85 35.03 -8.10
CA LEU A 241 33.11 33.64 -8.46
C LEU A 241 34.27 33.52 -9.46
N ASN A 242 34.33 34.41 -10.46
CA ASN A 242 35.42 34.46 -11.42
C ASN A 242 36.76 34.76 -10.75
N ALA A 243 36.79 35.68 -9.77
CA ALA A 243 38.00 35.95 -8.99
C ALA A 243 38.45 34.72 -8.17
N GLN A 244 37.51 34.01 -7.53
CA GLN A 244 37.80 32.77 -6.79
C GLN A 244 38.32 31.65 -7.69
N MET A 245 37.71 31.48 -8.87
CA MET A 245 38.16 30.51 -9.87
C MET A 245 39.56 30.84 -10.39
N ALA A 246 39.85 32.10 -10.67
CA ALA A 246 41.17 32.55 -11.12
C ALA A 246 42.26 32.26 -10.08
N GLN A 247 41.99 32.46 -8.79
CA GLN A 247 42.94 32.12 -7.71
C GLN A 247 43.21 30.62 -7.64
N ARG A 248 42.17 29.79 -7.77
CA ARG A 248 42.28 28.33 -7.66
C ARG A 248 42.95 27.69 -8.87
N MET A 249 42.65 28.19 -10.07
CA MET A 249 43.31 27.74 -11.32
C MET A 249 44.72 28.33 -11.48
N GLY A 250 44.93 29.58 -11.05
CA GLY A 250 46.24 30.25 -11.07
C GLY A 250 47.24 29.70 -10.04
N GLY A 251 46.75 29.26 -8.87
CA GLY A 251 47.57 28.62 -7.84
C GLY A 251 48.10 27.22 -8.19
N GLY A 252 47.56 26.58 -9.24
CA GLY A 252 48.01 25.28 -9.74
C GLY A 252 49.29 25.30 -10.60
N LYS A 253 49.75 26.47 -11.05
CA LYS A 253 51.01 26.62 -11.81
C LYS A 253 52.20 26.93 -10.89
N GLY A 254 52.45 26.06 -9.93
CA GLY A 254 53.57 26.16 -8.98
C GLY A 254 54.31 24.84 -8.81
N GLY A 255 54.70 24.16 -9.90
CA GLY A 255 55.37 22.87 -9.75
C GLY A 255 55.69 22.08 -11.01
N LYS A 256 56.30 22.69 -12.04
CA LYS A 256 57.13 21.94 -12.99
C LYS A 256 58.09 22.85 -13.75
N ARG A 257 59.17 23.28 -13.06
CA ARG A 257 60.45 23.48 -13.74
C ARG A 257 60.97 22.09 -14.09
N ARG A 258 61.09 21.78 -15.37
CA ARG A 258 61.89 20.67 -15.89
C ARG A 258 62.43 21.05 -17.26
N GLY A 259 63.77 21.04 -17.35
CA GLY A 259 64.56 20.98 -18.59
C GLY A 259 64.66 22.27 -19.34
#